data_AF-B9FQ31-F1
#
_entry.id   AF-B9FQ31-F1
#
_cell.length_a   1.000
_cell.length_b   1.000
_cell.length_c   1.000
_cell.angle_alpha   90.00
_cell.angle_beta   90.00
_cell.angle_gamma   90.00
#
_symmetry.space_group_name_H-M   'P 1'
#
loop_
_entity.id
_entity.type
_entity.pdbx_description
1 polymer ?
#
loop_
_entity_poly.entity_id
_entity_poly.type
_entity_poly.pdbx_seq_one_letter_code
_entity_poly.pdbx_strand_id
1 'polypeptide(L)'
;MIAGLQSSLPGLKIAYVPVYDDMLNLINNPSTLGLENVEQGCCATGMFEMSYLCNEKNPLTCPDADKYFFWDSFHPTEKVNRFFANSTLQICLRELLS
;
A
#
# COMPACT_ATOMS: atom_id res chain seq x y z
N MET A 1 -20.92 -1.12 9.81
CA MET A 1 -20.40 -2.50 9.76
C MET A 1 -19.59 -2.85 11.02
N ILE A 2 -18.45 -2.19 11.27
CA ILE A 2 -17.54 -2.52 12.39
C ILE A 2 -18.24 -2.49 13.77
N ALA A 3 -18.97 -1.42 14.09
CA ALA A 3 -19.72 -1.33 15.36
C ALA A 3 -20.73 -2.48 15.55
N GLY A 4 -21.35 -2.97 14.46
CA GLY A 4 -22.25 -4.11 14.51
C GLY A 4 -21.53 -5.42 14.82
N LEU A 5 -20.33 -5.62 14.25
CA LEU A 5 -19.48 -6.77 14.54
C LEU A 5 -18.95 -6.74 15.97
N GLN A 6 -18.51 -5.58 16.46
CA GLN A 6 -18.05 -5.40 17.85
C GLN A 6 -19.16 -5.72 18.85
N SER A 7 -20.40 -5.30 18.57
CA SER A 7 -21.56 -5.62 19.40
C SER A 7 -21.92 -7.12 19.37
N SER A 8 -21.82 -7.76 18.20
CA SER A 8 -22.22 -9.16 18.01
C SER A 8 -21.18 -10.18 18.46
N LEU A 9 -19.91 -9.78 18.59
CA LEU A 9 -18.77 -10.66 18.88
C LEU A 9 -17.93 -10.12 20.05
N PRO A 10 -18.48 -10.05 21.28
CA PRO A 10 -17.83 -9.37 22.41
C PRO A 10 -16.51 -10.00 22.87
N GLY A 11 -16.21 -11.24 22.46
CA GLY A 11 -14.94 -11.92 22.73
C GLY A 11 -13.82 -11.61 21.74
N LEU A 12 -14.10 -10.84 20.67
CA LEU A 12 -13.10 -10.49 19.66
C LEU A 12 -12.74 -9.01 19.74
N LYS A 13 -11.45 -8.71 19.57
CA LYS A 13 -10.95 -7.36 19.27
C LYS A 13 -10.95 -7.18 17.76
N ILE A 14 -11.64 -6.14 17.28
CA ILE A 14 -11.83 -5.90 15.85
C ILE A 14 -11.18 -4.58 15.49
N ALA A 15 -10.13 -4.64 14.67
CA ALA A 15 -9.45 -3.50 14.10
C ALA A 15 -9.98 -3.18 12.69
N TYR A 16 -10.19 -1.90 12.40
CA TYR A 16 -10.50 -1.43 11.06
C TYR A 16 -9.28 -0.71 10.49
N VAL A 17 -8.81 -1.17 9.33
CA VAL A 17 -7.71 -0.56 8.59
C VAL A 17 -8.29 0.11 7.34
N PRO A 18 -8.27 1.45 7.24
CA PRO A 18 -8.88 2.19 6.13
C PRO A 18 -7.98 2.20 4.88
N VAL A 19 -7.62 1.03 4.37
CA VAL A 19 -6.63 0.87 3.29
C VAL A 19 -6.96 1.72 2.06
N TYR A 20 -8.23 1.79 1.66
CA TYR A 20 -8.66 2.58 0.50
C TYR A 20 -8.37 4.08 0.67
N ASP A 21 -8.77 4.66 1.80
CA ASP A 21 -8.58 6.08 2.07
C ASP A 21 -7.10 6.43 2.19
N ASP A 22 -6.33 5.56 2.85
CA ASP A 22 -4.87 5.70 2.98
C ASP A 22 -4.17 5.63 1.61
N MET A 23 -4.56 4.70 0.72
CA MET A 23 -4.03 4.62 -0.65
C MET A 23 -4.40 5.87 -1.45
N LEU A 24 -5.66 6.29 -1.40
CA LEU A 24 -6.14 7.48 -2.10
C LEU A 24 -5.42 8.75 -1.62
N ASN A 25 -5.16 8.86 -0.31
CA ASN A 25 -4.41 9.97 0.27
C ASN A 25 -2.97 10.02 -0.24
N LEU A 26 -2.29 8.87 -0.33
CA LEU A 26 -0.94 8.79 -0.88
C LEU A 26 -0.90 9.09 -2.38
N ILE A 27 -1.91 8.67 -3.15
CA ILE A 27 -2.04 9.01 -4.57
C ILE A 27 -2.25 10.53 -4.75
N ASN A 28 -3.12 11.14 -3.95
CA ASN A 28 -3.41 12.57 -4.03
C ASN A 28 -2.29 13.46 -3.44
N ASN A 29 -1.50 12.93 -2.49
CA ASN A 29 -0.45 13.66 -1.79
C ASN A 29 0.87 12.86 -1.75
N PRO A 30 1.47 12.52 -2.91
CA PRO A 30 2.61 11.59 -2.98
C PRO A 30 3.84 12.06 -2.22
N SER A 31 4.03 13.38 -2.10
CA SER A 31 5.14 13.99 -1.37
C SER A 31 5.15 13.65 0.13
N THR A 32 4.01 13.26 0.71
CA THR A 32 3.91 12.86 2.13
C THR A 32 4.74 11.61 2.44
N LEU A 33 4.96 10.74 1.45
CA LEU A 33 5.84 9.59 1.54
C LEU A 33 7.06 9.73 0.61
N GLY A 34 7.32 10.94 0.09
CA GLY A 34 8.41 11.22 -0.85
C GLY A 34 8.30 10.40 -2.14
N LEU A 35 7.09 10.16 -2.63
CA LEU A 35 6.82 9.56 -3.94
C LEU A 35 6.82 10.65 -5.02
N GLU A 36 7.22 10.27 -6.24
CA GLU A 36 7.29 11.14 -7.42
C GLU A 36 6.34 10.66 -8.53
N ASN A 37 6.01 9.36 -8.60
CA ASN A 37 5.08 8.80 -9.57
C ASN A 37 4.04 7.89 -8.90
N VAL A 38 2.76 8.17 -9.18
CA VAL A 38 1.59 7.42 -8.67
C VAL A 38 0.69 6.88 -9.78
N GLU A 39 1.06 7.08 -11.04
CA GLU A 39 0.21 6.77 -12.20
C GLU A 39 0.69 5.52 -12.95
N GLN A 40 1.99 5.23 -12.89
CA GLN A 40 2.64 4.13 -13.60
C GLN A 40 3.42 3.26 -12.63
N GLY A 41 3.52 1.97 -12.94
CA GLY A 41 4.46 1.06 -12.29
C GLY A 41 5.92 1.43 -12.56
N CYS A 42 6.80 1.17 -11.59
CA CYS A 42 8.25 1.25 -11.77
C CYS A 42 8.76 0.24 -12.81
N CYS A 43 8.14 -0.92 -12.90
CA CYS A 43 8.50 -1.97 -13.84
C CYS A 43 8.10 -1.64 -15.28
N ALA A 44 9.01 -1.91 -16.23
CA ALA A 44 8.73 -1.91 -17.67
C ALA A 44 8.07 -0.60 -18.15
N THR A 45 6.95 -0.66 -18.87
CA THR A 45 6.20 0.57 -19.19
C THR A 45 5.32 1.04 -18.04
N GLY A 46 5.10 0.19 -17.04
CA GLY A 46 4.27 0.47 -15.88
C GLY A 46 2.76 0.46 -16.17
N MET A 47 2.35 0.14 -17.40
CA MET A 47 0.97 0.30 -17.86
C MET A 47 0.17 -1.01 -17.87
N PHE A 48 0.81 -2.12 -18.27
CA PHE A 48 0.12 -3.41 -18.44
C PHE A 48 0.93 -4.59 -17.91
N GLU A 49 2.24 -4.41 -17.72
CA GLU A 49 3.16 -5.45 -17.33
C GLU A 49 2.95 -5.83 -15.86
N MET A 50 3.17 -7.11 -15.60
CA MET A 50 3.08 -7.76 -14.30
C MET A 50 3.92 -9.04 -14.31
N SER A 51 4.15 -9.63 -13.13
CA SER A 51 4.77 -10.95 -12.99
C SER A 51 6.09 -11.06 -13.76
N TYR A 52 6.29 -12.08 -14.59
CA TYR A 52 7.55 -12.36 -15.29
C TYR A 52 8.04 -11.21 -16.18
N LEU A 53 7.14 -10.40 -16.75
CA LEU A 53 7.50 -9.21 -17.53
C LEU A 53 8.12 -8.11 -16.66
N CYS A 54 7.88 -8.19 -15.35
CA CYS A 54 8.41 -7.31 -14.32
C CYS A 54 9.56 -7.92 -13.54
N ASN A 55 10.76 -7.48 -13.88
CA ASN A 55 11.97 -7.83 -13.14
C ASN A 55 13.04 -6.74 -13.32
N GLU A 56 14.02 -6.75 -12.43
CA GLU A 56 15.15 -5.82 -12.42
C GLU A 56 16.00 -5.83 -13.69
N LYS A 57 15.95 -6.90 -14.50
CA LYS A 57 16.73 -7.05 -15.73
C LYS A 57 16.03 -6.44 -16.94
N ASN A 58 14.77 -6.03 -16.82
CA ASN A 58 14.09 -5.31 -17.89
C ASN A 58 14.71 -3.91 -18.01
N PRO A 59 15.22 -3.50 -19.19
CA PRO A 59 15.88 -2.22 -19.36
C PRO A 59 14.98 -1.00 -19.11
N LEU A 60 13.67 -1.20 -19.07
CA LEU A 60 12.69 -0.16 -18.78
C LEU A 60 12.30 -0.09 -17.29
N THR A 61 12.78 -1.00 -16.44
CA THR A 61 12.56 -0.92 -15.00
C THR A 61 13.22 0.33 -14.43
N CYS A 62 12.48 1.07 -13.61
CA CYS A 62 12.93 2.32 -13.02
C CYS A 62 14.16 2.12 -12.12
N PRO A 63 15.06 3.12 -12.02
CA PRO A 63 16.29 3.00 -11.22
C PRO A 63 16.06 3.09 -9.71
N ASP A 64 14.92 3.63 -9.28
CA ASP A 64 14.60 3.87 -7.87
C ASP A 64 13.10 3.66 -7.61
N ALA A 65 12.76 2.44 -7.15
CA ALA A 65 11.38 2.07 -6.84
C ALA A 65 10.81 2.83 -5.63
N ASP A 66 11.64 3.43 -4.77
CA ASP A 66 11.17 4.20 -3.61
C ASP A 66 10.51 5.52 -4.00
N LYS A 67 10.65 5.94 -5.26
CA LYS A 67 9.98 7.10 -5.83
C LYS A 67 8.62 6.77 -6.46
N TYR A 68 8.27 5.49 -6.56
CA TYR A 68 7.05 5.04 -7.22
C TYR A 68 6.05 4.49 -6.21
N PHE A 69 4.77 4.79 -6.41
CA PHE A 69 3.70 4.15 -5.66
C PHE A 69 3.56 2.69 -6.07
N PHE A 70 3.52 2.45 -7.38
CA PHE A 70 3.28 1.15 -7.99
C PHE A 70 4.59 0.48 -8.43
N TRP A 71 4.76 -0.80 -8.10
CA TRP A 71 5.82 -1.64 -8.65
C TRP A 71 5.50 -2.06 -10.08
N ASP A 72 4.30 -2.58 -10.31
CA ASP A 72 3.80 -2.98 -11.62
C ASP A 72 2.44 -2.29 -11.90
N SER A 73 1.67 -2.75 -12.87
CA SER A 73 0.36 -2.14 -13.20
C SER A 73 -0.69 -2.18 -12.08
N PHE A 74 -0.47 -2.91 -10.98
CA PHE A 74 -1.45 -3.07 -9.90
C PHE A 74 -0.86 -3.01 -8.49
N HIS A 75 0.32 -3.58 -8.28
CA HIS A 75 0.88 -3.80 -6.94
C HIS A 75 1.69 -2.60 -6.45
N PRO A 76 1.58 -2.20 -5.17
CA PRO A 76 2.43 -1.17 -4.61
C PRO A 76 3.90 -1.59 -4.50
N THR A 77 4.80 -0.60 -4.46
CA THR A 77 6.23 -0.83 -4.18
C THR A 77 6.47 -1.29 -2.75
N GLU A 78 7.69 -1.75 -2.48
CA GLU A 78 8.10 -2.15 -1.12
C GLU A 78 7.91 -1.00 -0.12
N LYS A 79 8.29 0.23 -0.49
CA LYS A 79 8.14 1.42 0.36
C LYS A 79 6.69 1.65 0.80
N VAL A 80 5.76 1.56 -0.16
CA VAL A 80 4.33 1.72 0.13
C VAL A 80 3.81 0.57 0.98
N ASN A 81 4.18 -0.68 0.67
CA ASN A 81 3.82 -1.83 1.51
C ASN A 81 4.34 -1.71 2.96
N ARG A 82 5.56 -1.20 3.15
CA ARG A 82 6.16 -0.97 4.48
C ARG A 82 5.40 0.08 5.27
N PHE A 83 4.93 1.15 4.62
CA PHE A 83 4.05 2.15 5.23
C PHE A 83 2.75 1.51 5.74
N PHE A 84 2.07 0.73 4.90
CA PHE A 84 0.82 0.05 5.27
C PHE A 84 1.01 -0.98 6.37
N ALA A 85 2.09 -1.77 6.32
CA ALA A 85 2.41 -2.75 7.35
C ALA A 85 2.62 -2.08 8.71
N ASN A 86 3.36 -0.96 8.76
CA ASN A 86 3.57 -0.22 9.99
C ASN A 86 2.26 0.41 10.52
N SER A 87 1.48 1.06 9.65
CA SER A 87 0.18 1.64 10.04
C SER A 87 -0.77 0.57 10.60
N THR A 88 -0.88 -0.57 9.90
CA THR A 88 -1.70 -1.71 10.32
C THR A 88 -1.27 -2.25 11.68
N LEU A 89 0.04 -2.45 11.88
CA LEU A 89 0.55 -2.93 13.16
C LEU A 89 0.17 -1.98 14.30
N GLN A 90 0.32 -0.66 14.12
CA GLN A 90 -0.06 0.32 15.13
C GLN A 90 -1.56 0.32 15.43
N ILE A 91 -2.41 0.21 14.40
CA ILE A 91 -3.87 0.10 14.58
C ILE A 91 -4.21 -1.16 15.39
N CYS A 92 -3.67 -2.32 14.99
CA CYS A 92 -3.93 -3.58 15.68
C CYS A 92 -3.45 -3.55 17.14
N LEU A 93 -2.27 -2.99 17.41
CA LEU A 93 -1.76 -2.85 18.77
C LEU A 93 -2.66 -1.96 19.63
N ARG A 94 -3.20 -0.86 19.10
CA ARG A 94 -4.15 0.00 19.84
C ARG A 94 -5.43 -0.74 20.21
N GLU A 95 -5.96 -1.57 19.32
CA GLU A 95 -7.17 -2.36 19.59
C GLU A 95 -6.92 -3.53 20.54
N LEU A 96 -5.72 -4.12 20.49
CA LEU A 96 -5.34 -5.21 21.39
C LEU A 96 -5.07 -4.73 22.82
N LEU A 97 -4.57 -3.51 22.99
CA LEU A 97 -4.21 -2.93 24.28
C LEU A 97 -5.33 -2.08 24.91
N SER A 98 -6.45 -1.86 24.20
CA SER A 98 -7.65 -1.21 24.75
C SER A 98 -8.45 -2.13 25.66
#